data_AF-A0A7Z8VHM3-F1
#
_entry.id   AF-A0A7Z8VHM3-F1
#
_cell.length_a   1.000
_cell.length_b   1.000
_cell.length_c   1.000
_cell.angle_alpha   90.00
_cell.angle_beta   90.00
_cell.angle_gamma   90.00
#
_symmetry.space_group_name_H-M   'P 1'
#
loop_
_entity.id
_entity.type
_entity.pdbx_description
1 polymer ?
#
loop_
_entity_poly.entity_id
_entity_poly.type
_entity_poly.pdbx_seq_one_letter_code
_entity_poly.pdbx_strand_id
1 'polypeptide(L)' 'MGDNPYQIAYRFTWLDIDGMEVNTAASTWIPMTVVPGDTVRLHAISPNPRCKDFILSIRENDAARRF' A
#
# COMPACT_ATOMS: atom_id res chain seq x y z
N MET A 1 20.20 -1.93 -21.65
CA MET A 1 19.10 -2.74 -21.08
C MET A 1 18.15 -1.75 -20.44
N GLY A 2 16.92 -1.65 -20.97
CA GLY A 2 15.96 -0.64 -20.56
C GLY A 2 15.22 -1.11 -19.32
N ASP A 3 15.64 -0.62 -18.16
CA ASP A 3 14.93 -0.84 -16.91
C ASP A 3 13.65 0.00 -16.93
N ASN A 4 12.51 -0.65 -17.13
CA ASN A 4 11.21 0.01 -17.18
C ASN A 4 10.66 0.17 -15.76
N PRO A 5 10.39 1.40 -15.29
CA PRO A 5 9.76 1.62 -13.99
C PRO A 5 8.43 0.86 -13.87
N TYR A 6 8.24 0.16 -12.77
CA TYR A 6 7.06 -0.66 -12.52
C TYR A 6 6.08 0.09 -11.62
N GLN A 7 4.81 0.18 -12.03
CA GLN A 7 3.79 0.88 -11.26
C GLN A 7 2.98 -0.10 -10.41
N ILE A 8 2.96 0.14 -9.11
CA ILE A 8 2.14 -0.61 -8.15
C ILE A 8 1.19 0.33 -7.43
N ALA A 9 0.18 -0.25 -6.79
CA ALA A 9 -0.58 0.42 -5.74
C ALA A 9 -0.50 -0.43 -4.47
N TYR A 10 -0.42 0.22 -3.32
CA TYR A 10 -0.39 -0.42 -2.01
C TYR A 10 -1.48 0.13 -1.10
N ARG A 11 -1.93 -0.67 -0.12
CA ARG A 11 -2.93 -0.28 0.88
C ARG A 11 -2.61 -0.92 2.22
N PHE A 12 -2.70 -0.13 3.28
CA PHE A 12 -2.69 -0.62 4.66
C PHE A 12 -4.14 -0.76 5.16
N THR A 13 -4.56 -1.97 5.49
CA THR A 13 -5.81 -2.23 6.21
C THR A 13 -5.48 -2.38 7.69
N TRP A 14 -6.11 -1.58 8.54
CA TRP A 14 -5.82 -1.58 9.98
C TRP A 14 -6.72 -2.56 10.72
N LEU A 15 -6.14 -3.30 11.66
CA LEU A 15 -6.83 -4.29 12.47
C LEU A 15 -6.85 -3.87 13.94
N ASP A 16 -7.94 -4.18 14.66
CA ASP A 16 -8.01 -4.02 16.10
C ASP A 16 -7.39 -5.22 16.85
N ILE A 17 -7.59 -5.25 18.17
CA ILE A 17 -7.01 -6.28 19.05
C ILE A 17 -7.55 -7.69 18.77
N ASP A 18 -8.76 -7.80 18.22
CA ASP A 18 -9.40 -9.07 17.90
C ASP A 18 -9.12 -9.49 16.44
N GLY A 19 -8.31 -8.71 15.72
CA GLY A 19 -8.01 -8.92 14.30
C GLY A 19 -9.11 -8.44 13.36
N MET A 20 -10.08 -7.64 13.83
CA MET A 20 -11.16 -7.11 12.99
C MET A 20 -10.71 -5.82 12.27
N GLU A 21 -11.19 -5.63 11.04
CA GLU A 21 -10.89 -4.42 10.27
C GLU A 21 -11.49 -3.17 10.93
N VAL A 22 -10.64 -2.18 11.17
CA VAL A 22 -11.05 -0.85 11.64
C VAL A 22 -11.38 0.00 10.42
N ASN A 23 -12.67 0.28 10.20
CA ASN A 23 -13.12 1.14 9.12
C ASN A 23 -12.53 2.56 9.26
N THR A 24 -11.75 2.99 8.26
CA THR A 24 -11.03 4.25 8.26
C THR A 24 -10.70 4.71 6.84
N ALA A 25 -10.71 6.03 6.63
CA ALA A 25 -10.30 6.62 5.35
C ALA A 25 -8.79 6.45 5.06
N ALA A 26 -7.99 6.11 6.08
CA ALA A 26 -6.56 5.84 5.90
C ALA A 26 -6.28 4.53 5.13
N SER A 27 -7.27 3.65 4.98
CA SER A 27 -7.16 2.39 4.24
C SER A 27 -7.54 2.57 2.77
N THR A 28 -6.79 3.42 2.07
CA THR A 28 -6.95 3.68 0.62
C THR A 28 -5.80 3.11 -0.19
N TRP A 29 -6.03 2.88 -1.49
CA TRP A 29 -4.99 2.46 -2.42
C TRP A 29 -4.13 3.65 -2.84
N ILE A 30 -2.83 3.57 -2.59
CA ILE A 30 -1.85 4.60 -2.90
C ILE A 30 -0.99 4.13 -4.08
N PRO A 31 -0.99 4.83 -5.22
CA PRO A 31 -0.13 4.48 -6.35
C PRO A 31 1.33 4.84 -6.07
N MET A 32 2.26 4.09 -6.65
CA MET A 32 3.69 4.39 -6.62
C MET A 32 4.43 3.76 -7.80
N THR A 33 5.59 4.32 -8.11
CA THR A 33 6.50 3.82 -9.13
C THR A 33 7.73 3.23 -8.46
N VAL A 34 8.12 2.02 -8.87
CA VAL A 34 9.34 1.34 -8.45
C VAL A 34 10.32 1.38 -9.63
N VAL A 35 11.43 2.08 -9.46
CA VAL A 35 12.52 2.08 -10.44
C VAL A 35 13.40 0.84 -10.16
N PRO A 36 13.78 0.05 -11.18
CA PRO A 36 14.66 -1.10 -10.96
C PRO A 36 15.98 -0.70 -10.29
N GLY A 37 16.39 -1.48 -9.29
CA GLY A 37 17.57 -1.18 -8.46
C GLY A 37 17.28 -0.32 -7.22
N ASP A 38 16.16 0.39 -7.17
CA ASP A 38 15.81 1.21 -6.01
C ASP A 38 15.16 0.40 -4.89
N THR A 39 15.44 0.79 -3.64
CA THR A 39 14.67 0.35 -2.47
C THR A 39 13.60 1.38 -2.15
N VAL A 40 12.33 0.98 -2.22
CA VAL A 40 11.19 1.82 -1.83
C VAL A 40 10.68 1.45 -0.44
N ARG A 41 10.23 2.45 0.33
CA ARG A 41 9.69 2.24 1.69
C ARG A 41 8.20 2.54 1.73
N LEU A 42 7.41 1.50 1.99
CA LEU A 42 5.97 1.64 2.26
C LEU A 42 5.78 1.94 3.74
N HIS A 43 5.02 2.98 4.05
CA HIS A 43 4.73 3.35 5.43
C HIS A 43 3.34 3.96 5.54
N ALA A 44 2.77 3.85 6.73
CA ALA A 44 1.52 4.49 7.11
C ALA A 44 1.52 4.76 8.62
N ILE A 45 0.71 5.73 9.04
CA ILE A 45 0.49 6.04 10.45
C ILE A 45 -0.82 5.42 10.88
N SER A 46 -0.83 4.77 12.04
CA SER A 46 -2.06 4.24 12.63
C SER A 46 -3.11 5.36 12.77
N PRO A 47 -4.35 5.17 12.29
CA PRO A 47 -5.38 6.21 12.31
C PRO A 47 -5.81 6.60 13.72
N ASN A 48 -5.74 5.65 14.67
CA ASN A 48 -6.12 5.85 16.05
C ASN A 48 -5.59 4.71 16.95
N PRO A 49 -5.60 4.87 18.28
CA PRO A 49 -5.04 3.88 19.21
C PRO A 49 -5.73 2.50 19.23
N ARG A 50 -6.90 2.34 18.60
CA ARG A 50 -7.59 1.03 18.51
C ARG A 50 -6.86 0.07 17.58
N CYS A 51 -6.16 0.58 16.57
CA CYS A 51 -5.45 -0.27 15.62
C CYS A 51 -4.22 -0.89 16.29
N LYS A 52 -4.18 -2.22 16.34
CA LYS A 52 -3.12 -3.01 16.97
C LYS A 52 -2.27 -3.78 15.97
N ASP A 53 -2.78 -3.97 14.76
CA ASP A 53 -2.05 -4.62 13.67
C ASP A 53 -2.46 -4.03 12.31
N PHE A 54 -1.83 -4.49 11.23
CA PHE A 54 -2.15 -4.11 9.86
C PHE A 54 -1.93 -5.25 8.86
N ILE A 55 -2.68 -5.17 7.75
CA ILE A 55 -2.43 -5.96 6.54
C ILE A 55 -1.92 -5.02 5.46
N LEU A 56 -0.77 -5.34 4.88
CA LEU A 56 -0.25 -4.68 3.68
C LEU A 56 -0.70 -5.44 2.43
N SER A 57 -1.51 -4.80 1.59
CA SER A 57 -1.89 -5.31 0.27
C SER A 57 -1.13 -4.55 -0.82
N ILE A 58 -0.65 -5.26 -1.84
CA ILE A 58 0.04 -4.70 -2.99
C ILE A 58 -0.59 -5.27 -4.27
N ARG A 59 -0.74 -4.44 -5.31
CA ARG A 59 -1.22 -4.86 -6.63
C ARG A 59 -0.53 -4.08 -7.74
N GLU A 60 -0.55 -4.61 -8.96
CA GLU A 60 -0.22 -3.82 -10.14
C GLU A 60 -1.16 -2.61 -10.22
N ASN A 61 -0.63 -1.45 -10.60
CA ASN A 61 -1.49 -0.30 -10.86
C ASN A 61 -2.06 -0.42 -12.28
N ASP A 62 -3.33 -0.81 -12.41
CA ASP A 62 -4.01 -0.94 -13.71
C ASP A 62 -4.03 0.36 -14.53
N ALA A 63 -3.84 1.53 -13.90
CA ALA A 63 -3.67 2.79 -14.62
C ALA A 63 -2.44 2.79 -15.55
N ALA A 64 -1.43 1.97 -15.24
CA ALA A 64 -0.21 1.80 -16.03
C ALA A 64 -0.39 0.91 -17.26
N ARG A 65 -1.44 0.07 -17.29
CA ARG A 65 -1.69 -0.90 -18.37
C ARG A 65 -2.32 -0.28 -19.62
N ARG A 66 -2.65 1.01 -19.61
CA ARG A 66 -3.38 1.69 -20.69
C ARG A 66 -2.51 2.36 -21.76
N PHE A 67 -1.20 2.15 -21.74
CA PHE A 67 -0.27 2.68 -22.74
C PHE A 67 0.68 1.60 -23.25
#